data_AF-A0A950NB10-F1
#
_entry.id   AF-A0A950NB10-F1
#
_cell.length_a   1.000
_cell.length_b   1.000
_cell.length_c   1.000
_cell.angle_alpha   90.00
_cell.angle_beta   90.00
_cell.angle_gamma   90.00
#
_symmetry.space_group_name_H-M   'P 1'
#
loop_
_entity.id
_entity.type
_entity.pdbx_description
1 polymer ?
#
loop_
_entity_poly.entity_id
_entity_poly.type
_entity_poly.pdbx_seq_one_letter_code
_entity_poly.pdbx_strand_id
1 'polypeptide(L)'
;MIAATLILLLSAAQEQLHESIRDLAGKLAKDGINARLAEALATEPGIQAVEEKIEFLLSSRVARLERDASGCFEDYLFAPDPNGDLLLRPERRAEFEALRLRLPGALKAMAAFNRRADGIVRRLGEVNEMDKLAKKAWNDSGFRAAFFHRHPAELRELDDSELLDAQGFRGLERREGGRLRLGGPYAQELRDRRNDTLEHLEQVKTYEGSYRRLVAAVGDPAARATLSTETAMIFLIGRVLRESAEGSQTPIGTLKEADEEKKIEPSIAFNLDLAEYAESVKECDKAVAALRPLLEPIRRGLEGGGDEEKGLAEFLGNERTHVLLAERLMAARDEQRGKADEIMNSTIEDDFSVEGERLVVKKGKYVDEDGRESPAMLTAALNTVVEEFSGTIRQDFDRIAERCVDPVVIAVLENRPGTYLLLEFRDRVLDRLVHDVHQEGFGVFLRAYFVKQGDGYAVRPDKTVRVEALLKRVEQIKKEQEQDK
;
A
#
# COMPACT_ATOMS: atom_id res chain seq x y z
N MET A 1 -5.34 7.78 -5.15
CA MET A 1 -4.85 6.42 -5.49
C MET A 1 -5.52 5.28 -4.71
N ILE A 2 -6.48 5.54 -3.81
CA ILE A 2 -7.14 4.47 -3.01
C ILE A 2 -8.20 3.70 -3.82
N ALA A 3 -8.79 4.33 -4.85
CA ALA A 3 -9.88 3.72 -5.63
C ALA A 3 -9.42 2.65 -6.65
N ALA A 4 -8.15 2.66 -7.08
CA ALA A 4 -7.63 1.69 -8.05
C ALA A 4 -7.11 0.40 -7.38
N THR A 5 -6.77 0.46 -6.10
CA THR A 5 -6.23 -0.68 -5.35
C THR A 5 -7.32 -1.68 -4.94
N LEU A 6 -8.59 -1.28 -4.92
CA LEU A 6 -9.71 -2.15 -4.55
C LEU A 6 -10.06 -3.22 -5.60
N ILE A 7 -9.66 -3.02 -6.86
CA ILE A 7 -10.11 -3.87 -7.99
C ILE A 7 -9.19 -5.08 -8.22
N LEU A 8 -7.96 -5.10 -7.66
CA LEU A 8 -6.99 -6.21 -7.83
C LEU A 8 -6.93 -7.19 -6.64
N LEU A 9 -7.63 -6.91 -5.53
CA LEU A 9 -7.47 -7.62 -4.25
C LEU A 9 -8.16 -9.01 -4.15
N LEU A 10 -8.86 -9.47 -5.19
CA LEU A 10 -9.92 -10.47 -5.01
C LEU A 10 -9.63 -11.88 -5.55
N SER A 11 -8.71 -12.11 -6.51
CA SER A 11 -8.80 -13.30 -7.39
C SER A 11 -8.90 -14.69 -6.72
N ALA A 12 -8.09 -15.08 -5.74
CA ALA A 12 -8.20 -16.44 -5.14
C ALA A 12 -9.36 -16.60 -4.12
N ALA A 13 -9.63 -15.57 -3.30
CA ALA A 13 -10.79 -15.59 -2.41
C ALA A 13 -12.11 -15.48 -3.20
N GLN A 14 -12.05 -14.77 -4.32
CA GLN A 14 -13.12 -14.65 -5.29
C GLN A 14 -13.32 -15.95 -6.06
N GLU A 15 -12.26 -16.67 -6.46
CA GLU A 15 -12.38 -18.02 -7.03
C GLU A 15 -13.06 -18.99 -6.06
N GLN A 16 -12.65 -19.00 -4.78
CA GLN A 16 -13.31 -19.83 -3.77
C GLN A 16 -14.78 -19.44 -3.55
N LEU A 17 -15.09 -18.15 -3.58
CA LEU A 17 -16.46 -17.64 -3.51
C LEU A 17 -17.27 -18.07 -4.75
N HIS A 18 -16.72 -17.92 -5.94
CA HIS A 18 -17.32 -18.35 -7.21
C HIS A 18 -17.61 -19.84 -7.20
N GLU A 19 -16.66 -20.67 -6.76
CA GLU A 19 -16.86 -22.10 -6.57
C GLU A 19 -17.99 -22.39 -5.58
N SER A 20 -18.04 -21.67 -4.46
CA SER A 20 -19.11 -21.82 -3.46
C SER A 20 -20.50 -21.44 -4.01
N ILE A 21 -20.57 -20.39 -4.84
CA ILE A 21 -21.80 -19.96 -5.51
C ILE A 21 -22.24 -20.99 -6.56
N ARG A 22 -21.30 -21.53 -7.35
CA ARG A 22 -21.58 -22.59 -8.33
C ARG A 22 -22.00 -23.91 -7.65
N ASP A 23 -21.37 -24.26 -6.53
CA ASP A 23 -21.74 -25.43 -5.71
C ASP A 23 -23.15 -25.26 -5.11
N LEU A 24 -23.52 -24.05 -4.69
CA LEU A 24 -24.90 -23.75 -4.29
C LEU A 24 -25.88 -24.01 -5.43
N ALA A 25 -25.56 -23.62 -6.68
CA ALA A 25 -26.42 -23.89 -7.82
C ALA A 25 -26.76 -25.40 -7.95
N GLY A 26 -25.77 -26.26 -7.74
CA GLY A 26 -25.96 -27.72 -7.72
C GLY A 26 -26.77 -28.26 -6.54
N LYS A 27 -26.90 -27.49 -5.46
CA LYS A 27 -27.60 -27.86 -4.23
C LYS A 27 -29.01 -27.27 -4.13
N LEU A 28 -29.43 -26.42 -5.07
CA LEU A 28 -30.78 -25.86 -5.09
C LEU A 28 -31.82 -26.87 -5.58
N ALA A 29 -33.05 -26.75 -5.07
CA ALA A 29 -34.18 -27.52 -5.57
C ALA A 29 -34.41 -27.27 -7.08
N LYS A 30 -34.85 -28.31 -7.80
CA LYS A 30 -34.95 -28.30 -9.28
C LYS A 30 -36.27 -27.79 -9.84
N ASP A 31 -37.05 -27.08 -9.03
CA ASP A 31 -38.38 -26.59 -9.38
C ASP A 31 -38.60 -25.10 -9.03
N GLY A 32 -39.52 -24.47 -9.76
CA GLY A 32 -39.96 -23.10 -9.51
C GLY A 32 -38.85 -22.05 -9.53
N ILE A 33 -38.84 -21.18 -8.52
CA ILE A 33 -37.83 -20.12 -8.40
C ILE A 33 -36.42 -20.66 -8.12
N ASN A 34 -36.32 -21.84 -7.48
CA ASN A 34 -35.03 -22.46 -7.17
C ASN A 34 -34.31 -22.90 -8.46
N ALA A 35 -35.03 -23.49 -9.40
CA ALA A 35 -34.48 -23.89 -10.70
C ALA A 35 -33.95 -22.69 -11.49
N ARG A 36 -34.75 -21.62 -11.58
CA ARG A 36 -34.36 -20.39 -12.28
C ARG A 36 -33.13 -19.74 -11.65
N LEU A 37 -33.04 -19.77 -10.31
CA LEU A 37 -31.86 -19.27 -9.61
C LEU A 37 -30.66 -20.18 -9.85
N ALA A 38 -30.82 -21.50 -9.80
CA ALA A 38 -29.74 -22.44 -10.08
C ALA A 38 -29.14 -22.23 -11.48
N GLU A 39 -29.99 -22.04 -12.50
CA GLU A 39 -29.56 -21.73 -13.86
C GLU A 39 -28.79 -20.41 -13.92
N ALA A 40 -29.28 -19.37 -13.25
CA ALA A 40 -28.60 -18.08 -13.19
C ALA A 40 -27.23 -18.19 -12.53
N LEU A 41 -27.14 -18.83 -11.35
CA LEU A 41 -25.89 -18.97 -10.57
C LEU A 41 -24.81 -19.80 -11.28
N ALA A 42 -25.17 -20.59 -12.29
CA ALA A 42 -24.21 -21.31 -13.13
C ALA A 42 -23.51 -20.41 -14.17
N THR A 43 -23.88 -19.13 -14.26
CA THR A 43 -23.36 -18.17 -15.24
C THR A 43 -22.56 -17.06 -14.56
N GLU A 44 -21.59 -16.46 -15.27
CA GLU A 44 -20.80 -15.32 -14.77
C GLU A 44 -21.67 -14.13 -14.32
N PRO A 45 -22.71 -13.69 -15.08
CA PRO A 45 -23.63 -12.64 -14.60
C PRO A 45 -24.38 -13.02 -13.31
N GLY A 46 -24.66 -14.32 -13.11
CA GLY A 46 -25.30 -14.82 -11.89
C GLY A 46 -24.39 -14.77 -10.68
N ILE A 47 -23.14 -15.14 -10.87
CA ILE A 47 -22.09 -15.03 -9.84
C ILE A 47 -21.92 -13.57 -9.45
N GLN A 48 -21.71 -12.68 -10.42
CA GLN A 48 -21.56 -11.24 -10.18
C GLN A 48 -22.75 -10.64 -9.43
N ALA A 49 -24.00 -11.00 -9.79
CA ALA A 49 -25.17 -10.51 -9.08
C ALA A 49 -25.23 -10.96 -7.61
N VAL A 50 -24.76 -12.17 -7.31
CA VAL A 50 -24.66 -12.66 -5.92
C VAL A 50 -23.56 -11.94 -5.16
N GLU A 51 -22.42 -11.68 -5.79
CA GLU A 51 -21.34 -10.88 -5.19
C GLU A 51 -21.83 -9.49 -4.80
N GLU A 52 -22.44 -8.74 -5.75
CA GLU A 52 -23.06 -7.44 -5.48
C GLU A 52 -24.07 -7.55 -4.32
N LYS A 53 -24.79 -8.67 -4.23
CA LYS A 53 -25.77 -8.86 -3.15
C LYS A 53 -25.12 -9.14 -1.81
N ILE A 54 -24.03 -9.90 -1.78
CA ILE A 54 -23.22 -10.14 -0.58
C ILE A 54 -22.65 -8.80 -0.08
N GLU A 55 -22.03 -8.03 -0.96
CA GLU A 55 -21.51 -6.69 -0.63
C GLU A 55 -22.60 -5.79 -0.06
N PHE A 56 -23.78 -5.75 -0.69
CA PHE A 56 -24.92 -4.99 -0.17
C PHE A 56 -25.29 -5.42 1.27
N LEU A 57 -25.34 -6.72 1.55
CA LEU A 57 -25.67 -7.22 2.89
C LEU A 57 -24.61 -6.87 3.93
N LEU A 58 -23.33 -6.86 3.53
CA LEU A 58 -22.20 -6.58 4.40
C LEU A 58 -21.93 -5.09 4.59
N SER A 59 -22.35 -4.24 3.65
CA SER A 59 -22.05 -2.80 3.60
C SER A 59 -22.25 -2.08 4.93
N SER A 60 -23.38 -2.32 5.62
CA SER A 60 -23.67 -1.69 6.92
C SER A 60 -22.75 -2.16 8.06
N ARG A 61 -22.21 -3.38 7.99
CA ARG A 61 -21.25 -3.91 8.97
C ARG A 61 -19.86 -3.35 8.68
N VAL A 62 -19.42 -3.36 7.42
CA VAL A 62 -18.15 -2.76 6.98
C VAL A 62 -18.12 -1.27 7.32
N ALA A 63 -19.15 -0.52 6.96
CA ALA A 63 -19.25 0.92 7.28
C ALA A 63 -19.26 1.22 8.79
N ARG A 64 -19.66 0.27 9.65
CA ARG A 64 -19.56 0.42 11.10
C ARG A 64 -18.12 0.23 11.58
N LEU A 65 -17.41 -0.76 11.05
CA LEU A 65 -15.99 -0.97 11.34
C LEU A 65 -15.17 0.25 10.91
N GLU A 66 -15.40 0.77 9.70
CA GLU A 66 -14.68 1.93 9.17
C GLU A 66 -14.93 3.20 10.00
N ARG A 67 -16.16 3.41 10.48
CA ARG A 67 -16.51 4.55 11.32
C ARG A 67 -15.91 4.48 12.73
N ASP A 68 -15.60 3.27 13.21
CA ASP A 68 -15.06 3.02 14.55
C ASP A 68 -13.72 2.28 14.48
N ALA A 69 -12.86 2.67 13.53
CA ALA A 69 -11.57 2.04 13.31
C ALA A 69 -10.70 2.03 14.59
N SER A 70 -10.76 3.11 15.36
CA SER A 70 -10.03 3.27 16.62
C SER A 70 -10.59 2.40 17.74
N GLY A 71 -11.92 2.25 17.86
CA GLY A 71 -12.54 1.31 18.79
C GLY A 71 -12.21 -0.14 18.43
N CYS A 72 -12.25 -0.49 17.14
CA CYS A 72 -11.85 -1.81 16.65
C CYS A 72 -10.38 -2.13 16.97
N PHE A 73 -9.49 -1.15 16.82
CA PHE A 73 -8.08 -1.28 17.17
C PHE A 73 -7.86 -1.46 18.68
N GLU A 74 -8.60 -0.70 19.50
CA GLU A 74 -8.57 -0.85 20.96
C GLU A 74 -9.01 -2.27 21.36
N ASP A 75 -10.17 -2.72 20.89
CA ASP A 75 -10.73 -4.04 21.20
C ASP A 75 -9.82 -5.18 20.73
N TYR A 76 -9.16 -4.98 19.58
CA TYR A 76 -8.24 -5.95 19.00
C TYR A 76 -6.99 -6.15 19.85
N LEU A 77 -6.39 -5.07 20.37
CA LEU A 77 -5.14 -5.12 21.12
C LEU A 77 -5.34 -5.32 22.62
N PHE A 78 -6.40 -4.77 23.18
CA PHE A 78 -6.56 -4.63 24.62
C PHE A 78 -7.78 -5.40 25.14
N ALA A 79 -7.70 -5.77 26.41
CA ALA A 79 -8.83 -6.23 27.19
C ALA A 79 -8.90 -5.40 28.49
N PRO A 80 -10.11 -4.98 28.92
CA PRO A 80 -10.25 -4.29 30.19
C PRO A 80 -9.99 -5.25 31.35
N ASP A 81 -9.28 -4.77 32.36
CA ASP A 81 -9.13 -5.43 33.65
C ASP A 81 -10.39 -5.21 34.54
N PRO A 82 -10.45 -5.77 35.76
CA PRO A 82 -11.58 -5.56 36.67
C PRO A 82 -11.83 -4.10 37.08
N ASN A 83 -10.84 -3.21 36.94
CA ASN A 83 -10.94 -1.78 37.25
C ASN A 83 -11.33 -0.94 36.01
N GLY A 84 -11.35 -1.55 34.82
CA GLY A 84 -11.61 -0.88 33.55
C GLY A 84 -10.35 -0.39 32.84
N ASP A 85 -9.16 -0.68 33.39
CA ASP A 85 -7.88 -0.35 32.79
C ASP A 85 -7.57 -1.30 31.63
N LEU A 86 -6.94 -0.78 30.58
CA LEU A 86 -6.59 -1.54 29.38
C LEU A 86 -5.29 -2.32 29.58
N LEU A 87 -5.38 -3.64 29.43
CA LEU A 87 -4.25 -4.55 29.40
C LEU A 87 -4.03 -5.10 27.99
N LEU A 88 -2.78 -5.12 27.54
CA LEU A 88 -2.41 -5.74 26.26
C LEU A 88 -2.76 -7.23 26.29
N ARG A 89 -3.53 -7.69 25.29
CA ARG A 89 -3.88 -9.10 25.14
C ARG A 89 -2.63 -9.95 24.97
N PRO A 90 -2.45 -11.04 25.74
CA PRO A 90 -1.27 -11.90 25.63
C PRO A 90 -0.98 -12.40 24.22
N GLU A 91 -2.02 -12.76 23.47
CA GLU A 91 -1.96 -13.23 22.09
C GLU A 91 -1.52 -12.16 21.09
N ARG A 92 -1.66 -10.86 21.42
CA ARG A 92 -1.25 -9.73 20.58
C ARG A 92 0.11 -9.16 20.93
N ARG A 93 0.75 -9.66 21.98
CA ARG A 93 2.04 -9.15 22.46
C ARG A 93 3.13 -9.16 21.38
N ALA A 94 3.20 -10.22 20.58
CA ALA A 94 4.20 -10.32 19.52
C ALA A 94 4.01 -9.26 18.42
N GLU A 95 2.77 -8.95 18.06
CA GLU A 95 2.44 -7.91 17.07
C GLU A 95 2.77 -6.52 17.62
N PHE A 96 2.42 -6.26 18.89
CA PHE A 96 2.75 -5.00 19.56
C PHE A 96 4.26 -4.79 19.74
N GLU A 97 5.01 -5.82 20.11
CA GLU A 97 6.47 -5.75 20.21
C GLU A 97 7.12 -5.46 18.86
N ALA A 98 6.59 -6.01 17.76
CA ALA A 98 7.07 -5.69 16.42
C ALA A 98 6.89 -4.20 16.09
N LEU A 99 5.75 -3.60 16.44
CA LEU A 99 5.54 -2.16 16.33
C LEU A 99 6.53 -1.38 17.22
N ARG A 100 6.68 -1.77 18.48
CA ARG A 100 7.58 -1.10 19.43
C ARG A 100 9.02 -1.06 18.93
N LEU A 101 9.51 -2.16 18.34
CA LEU A 101 10.85 -2.25 17.79
C LEU A 101 11.08 -1.31 16.60
N ARG A 102 10.02 -0.86 15.92
CA ARG A 102 10.09 0.10 14.80
C ARG A 102 10.09 1.56 15.26
N LEU A 103 9.57 1.87 16.45
CA LEU A 103 9.48 3.25 16.94
C LEU A 103 10.81 4.03 16.94
N PRO A 104 11.97 3.45 17.32
CA PRO A 104 13.23 4.18 17.23
C PRO A 104 13.55 4.65 15.78
N GLY A 105 13.03 3.95 14.77
CA GLY A 105 13.15 4.30 13.37
C GLY A 105 12.29 5.49 12.93
N ALA A 106 11.26 5.88 13.70
CA ALA A 106 10.33 6.95 13.29
C ALA A 106 11.03 8.31 13.13
N LEU A 107 11.98 8.64 14.01
CA LEU A 107 12.78 9.88 13.86
C LEU A 107 13.69 9.84 12.63
N LYS A 108 14.21 8.66 12.29
CA LYS A 108 15.00 8.45 11.07
C LYS A 108 14.12 8.62 9.83
N ALA A 109 12.89 8.10 9.87
CA ALA A 109 11.91 8.28 8.81
C ALA A 109 11.59 9.77 8.58
N MET A 110 11.58 10.60 9.62
CA MET A 110 11.39 12.05 9.48
C MET A 110 12.66 12.82 9.07
N ALA A 111 13.83 12.16 8.93
CA ALA A 111 15.10 12.87 8.81
C ALA A 111 15.22 13.68 7.52
N ALA A 112 14.81 13.14 6.36
CA ALA A 112 14.79 13.90 5.10
C ALA A 112 13.86 15.11 5.18
N PHE A 113 12.67 14.93 5.71
CA PHE A 113 11.73 16.03 5.93
C PHE A 113 12.34 17.11 6.81
N ASN A 114 12.94 16.74 7.95
CA ASN A 114 13.60 17.68 8.85
C ASN A 114 14.73 18.45 8.18
N ARG A 115 15.55 17.81 7.33
CA ARG A 115 16.59 18.50 6.55
C ARG A 115 16.01 19.52 5.57
N ARG A 116 14.87 19.22 4.94
CA ARG A 116 14.15 20.16 4.05
C ARG A 116 13.55 21.32 4.85
N ALA A 117 12.92 21.03 5.99
CA ALA A 117 12.40 22.03 6.91
C ALA A 117 13.51 22.96 7.43
N ASP A 118 14.70 22.43 7.74
CA ASP A 118 15.87 23.25 8.09
C ASP A 118 16.28 24.18 6.94
N GLY A 119 16.14 23.72 5.69
CA GLY A 119 16.32 24.54 4.50
C GLY A 119 15.37 25.73 4.45
N ILE A 120 14.09 25.52 4.77
CA ILE A 120 13.09 26.60 4.92
C ILE A 120 13.54 27.57 6.03
N VAL A 121 13.83 27.05 7.22
CA VAL A 121 14.25 27.87 8.38
C VAL A 121 15.47 28.74 8.07
N ARG A 122 16.48 28.20 7.39
CA ARG A 122 17.71 28.95 7.05
C ARG A 122 17.43 30.09 6.08
N ARG A 123 16.49 29.90 5.17
CA ARG A 123 16.13 30.89 4.15
C ARG A 123 15.14 31.92 4.69
N LEU A 124 14.32 31.56 5.68
CA LEU A 124 13.38 32.49 6.30
C LEU A 124 14.10 33.69 6.91
N GLY A 125 13.70 34.87 6.45
CA GLY A 125 14.16 36.14 6.98
C GLY A 125 13.75 36.35 8.45
N GLU A 126 14.23 37.45 9.02
CA GLU A 126 13.76 37.98 10.31
C GLU A 126 13.37 39.46 10.17
N VAL A 127 12.98 39.85 8.95
CA VAL A 127 12.82 41.24 8.53
C VAL A 127 11.54 41.84 9.10
N ASN A 128 10.46 41.05 9.14
CA ASN A 128 9.18 41.43 9.71
C ASN A 128 8.70 40.41 10.75
N GLU A 129 7.62 40.73 11.47
CA GLU A 129 7.08 39.86 12.52
C GLU A 129 6.50 38.54 11.98
N MET A 130 5.96 38.55 10.75
CA MET A 130 5.44 37.34 10.09
C MET A 130 6.55 36.34 9.84
N ASP A 131 7.69 36.79 9.31
CA ASP A 131 8.84 35.94 9.04
C ASP A 131 9.38 35.30 10.33
N LYS A 132 9.46 36.07 11.41
CA LYS A 132 9.89 35.58 12.73
C LYS A 132 8.94 34.51 13.27
N LEU A 133 7.63 34.70 13.13
CA LEU A 133 6.62 33.73 13.56
C LEU A 133 6.68 32.45 12.72
N ALA A 134 6.74 32.57 11.39
CA ALA A 134 6.91 31.43 10.50
C ALA A 134 8.19 30.66 10.83
N LYS A 135 9.32 31.36 11.00
CA LYS A 135 10.59 30.75 11.36
C LYS A 135 10.56 30.06 12.72
N LYS A 136 9.84 30.64 13.70
CA LYS A 136 9.63 30.02 15.02
C LYS A 136 8.84 28.72 14.87
N ALA A 137 7.74 28.72 14.13
CA ALA A 137 6.93 27.52 13.92
C ALA A 137 7.69 26.43 13.16
N TRP A 138 8.40 26.78 12.09
CA TRP A 138 9.25 25.83 11.37
C TRP A 138 10.48 25.36 12.17
N ASN A 139 10.82 25.98 13.30
CA ASN A 139 11.80 25.45 14.27
C ASN A 139 11.17 24.61 15.38
N ASP A 140 9.85 24.65 15.53
CA ASP A 140 9.14 23.91 16.56
C ASP A 140 8.97 22.43 16.15
N SER A 141 9.36 21.52 17.04
CA SER A 141 9.28 20.08 16.77
C SER A 141 7.83 19.57 16.74
N GLY A 142 6.93 20.21 17.48
CA GLY A 142 5.49 19.90 17.48
C GLY A 142 4.85 20.25 16.15
N PHE A 143 5.10 21.45 15.62
CA PHE A 143 4.64 21.88 14.31
C PHE A 143 5.21 21.00 13.19
N ARG A 144 6.51 20.70 13.21
CA ARG A 144 7.14 19.79 12.23
C ARG A 144 6.50 18.40 12.25
N ALA A 145 6.26 17.84 13.44
CA ALA A 145 5.59 16.56 13.57
C ALA A 145 4.15 16.61 13.03
N ALA A 146 3.39 17.67 13.35
CA ALA A 146 2.04 17.86 12.85
C ALA A 146 1.99 17.98 11.33
N PHE A 147 2.87 18.80 10.74
CA PHE A 147 2.98 18.97 9.30
C PHE A 147 3.34 17.66 8.58
N PHE A 148 4.35 16.95 9.09
CA PHE A 148 4.75 15.65 8.55
C PHE A 148 3.58 14.66 8.49
N HIS A 149 2.75 14.61 9.53
CA HIS A 149 1.62 13.68 9.61
C HIS A 149 0.40 14.08 8.76
N ARG A 150 0.43 15.21 8.05
CA ARG A 150 -0.52 15.48 6.95
C ARG A 150 -0.21 14.65 5.69
N HIS A 151 1.07 14.31 5.50
CA HIS A 151 1.56 13.57 4.33
C HIS A 151 2.63 12.54 4.73
N PRO A 152 2.34 11.63 5.69
CA PRO A 152 3.37 10.77 6.27
C PRO A 152 3.92 9.77 5.24
N ALA A 153 3.11 9.33 4.28
CA ALA A 153 3.54 8.39 3.24
C ALA A 153 4.55 9.03 2.29
N GLU A 154 4.34 10.29 1.94
CA GLU A 154 5.16 11.03 0.99
C GLU A 154 6.41 11.62 1.64
N LEU A 155 6.31 12.12 2.88
CA LEU A 155 7.40 12.86 3.54
C LEU A 155 8.39 11.99 4.31
N ARG A 156 8.04 10.73 4.61
CA ARG A 156 8.92 9.82 5.36
C ARG A 156 10.02 9.21 4.49
N GLU A 157 11.17 8.91 5.05
CA GLU A 157 12.10 7.93 4.47
C GLU A 157 11.59 6.54 4.83
N LEU A 158 11.32 5.69 3.83
CA LEU A 158 10.89 4.31 4.09
C LEU A 158 12.00 3.52 4.80
N ASP A 159 11.65 2.89 5.91
CA ASP A 159 12.49 1.91 6.59
C ASP A 159 12.51 0.55 5.85
N ASP A 160 13.42 -0.34 6.24
CA ASP A 160 13.61 -1.65 5.61
C ASP A 160 12.35 -2.53 5.61
N SER A 161 11.52 -2.45 6.65
CA SER A 161 10.24 -3.17 6.72
C SER A 161 9.19 -2.52 5.83
N GLU A 162 9.15 -1.19 5.75
CA GLU A 162 8.24 -0.44 4.89
C GLU A 162 8.57 -0.63 3.42
N LEU A 163 9.86 -0.76 3.10
CA LEU A 163 10.34 -1.09 1.78
C LEU A 163 9.84 -2.46 1.36
N LEU A 164 9.98 -3.48 2.21
CA LEU A 164 9.40 -4.80 1.94
C LEU A 164 7.88 -4.76 1.85
N ASP A 165 7.20 -4.06 2.76
CA ASP A 165 5.75 -3.91 2.69
C ASP A 165 5.30 -3.19 1.41
N ALA A 166 6.04 -2.18 0.96
CA ALA A 166 5.81 -1.48 -0.31
C ALA A 166 6.06 -2.38 -1.52
N GLN A 167 6.89 -3.42 -1.38
CA GLN A 167 7.02 -4.51 -2.36
C GLN A 167 5.97 -5.60 -2.20
N GLY A 168 4.98 -5.42 -1.32
CA GLY A 168 3.77 -6.25 -1.27
C GLY A 168 3.90 -7.43 -0.33
N PHE A 169 4.93 -7.46 0.53
CA PHE A 169 5.07 -8.50 1.55
C PHE A 169 4.06 -8.39 2.70
N ARG A 170 3.10 -7.45 2.62
CA ARG A 170 1.98 -7.30 3.57
C ARG A 170 1.08 -8.53 3.67
N GLY A 171 1.08 -9.41 2.65
CA GLY A 171 0.32 -10.67 2.63
C GLY A 171 0.86 -11.78 3.52
N LEU A 172 1.92 -11.52 4.30
CA LEU A 172 2.50 -12.48 5.22
C LEU A 172 1.95 -12.32 6.64
N GLU A 173 1.37 -13.41 7.17
CA GLU A 173 0.86 -13.47 8.53
C GLU A 173 1.61 -14.48 9.38
N ARG A 174 1.66 -14.25 10.70
CA ARG A 174 2.16 -15.24 11.66
C ARG A 174 1.03 -16.14 12.14
N ARG A 175 1.21 -17.46 12.05
CA ARG A 175 0.33 -18.46 12.70
C ARG A 175 0.63 -18.59 14.20
N GLU A 176 -0.25 -19.28 14.91
CA GLU A 176 0.07 -19.88 16.20
C GLU A 176 1.38 -20.69 16.09
N GLY A 177 2.34 -20.39 16.97
CA GLY A 177 3.70 -20.94 16.90
C GLY A 177 4.70 -20.09 16.11
N GLY A 178 4.31 -18.92 15.59
CA GLY A 178 5.22 -17.88 15.09
C GLY A 178 5.72 -18.06 13.66
N ARG A 179 5.32 -19.12 12.95
CA ARG A 179 5.65 -19.38 11.53
C ARG A 179 4.93 -18.43 10.60
N LEU A 180 5.57 -18.06 9.48
CA LEU A 180 4.96 -17.23 8.45
C LEU A 180 4.12 -18.09 7.50
N ARG A 181 3.02 -17.52 7.03
CA ARG A 181 2.19 -18.07 5.95
C ARG A 181 1.68 -16.96 5.06
N LEU A 182 1.23 -17.33 3.88
CA LEU A 182 0.43 -16.44 3.06
C LEU A 182 -0.99 -16.37 3.63
N GLY A 183 -1.51 -15.17 3.91
CA GLY A 183 -2.81 -15.01 4.55
C GLY A 183 -3.29 -13.56 4.66
N GLY A 184 -4.57 -13.41 5.02
CA GLY A 184 -5.20 -12.11 5.23
C GLY A 184 -5.54 -11.36 3.93
N PRO A 185 -5.93 -10.07 4.06
CA PRO A 185 -6.43 -9.26 2.93
C PRO A 185 -5.41 -9.07 1.80
N TYR A 186 -4.12 -9.10 2.09
CA TYR A 186 -3.06 -8.81 1.11
C TYR A 186 -2.38 -10.07 0.56
N ALA A 187 -2.89 -11.27 0.88
CA ALA A 187 -2.34 -12.53 0.37
C ALA A 187 -2.31 -12.56 -1.16
N GLN A 188 -3.39 -12.12 -1.81
CA GLN A 188 -3.49 -12.13 -3.26
C GLN A 188 -2.53 -11.14 -3.91
N GLU A 189 -2.43 -9.93 -3.37
CA GLU A 189 -1.48 -8.91 -3.83
C GLU A 189 -0.05 -9.45 -3.82
N LEU A 190 0.34 -10.23 -2.80
CA LEU A 190 1.65 -10.86 -2.75
C LEU A 190 1.81 -11.98 -3.80
N ARG A 191 0.76 -12.75 -4.10
CA ARG A 191 0.80 -13.75 -5.19
C ARG A 191 0.98 -13.08 -6.54
N ASP A 192 0.19 -12.05 -6.83
CA ASP A 192 0.20 -11.35 -8.11
C ASP A 192 1.56 -10.71 -8.33
N ARG A 193 2.07 -9.97 -7.33
CA ARG A 193 3.41 -9.36 -7.41
C ARG A 193 4.53 -10.37 -7.60
N ARG A 194 4.44 -11.53 -6.94
CA ARG A 194 5.40 -12.63 -7.15
C ARG A 194 5.36 -13.09 -8.60
N ASN A 195 4.16 -13.34 -9.13
CA ASN A 195 3.97 -13.83 -10.49
C ASN A 195 4.41 -12.78 -11.52
N ASP A 196 4.03 -11.52 -11.35
CA ASP A 196 4.43 -10.39 -12.18
C ASP A 196 5.95 -10.25 -12.20
N THR A 197 6.62 -10.38 -11.05
CA THR A 197 8.09 -10.31 -10.98
C THR A 197 8.75 -11.47 -11.74
N LEU A 198 8.18 -12.67 -11.66
CA LEU A 198 8.67 -13.84 -12.40
C LEU A 198 8.44 -13.68 -13.91
N GLU A 199 7.27 -13.20 -14.32
CA GLU A 199 6.98 -12.88 -15.72
C GLU A 199 7.92 -11.81 -16.25
N HIS A 200 8.14 -10.74 -15.48
CA HIS A 200 9.07 -9.68 -15.82
C HIS A 200 10.50 -10.24 -16.01
N LEU A 201 10.93 -11.16 -15.15
CA LEU A 201 12.23 -11.81 -15.30
C LEU A 201 12.32 -12.65 -16.59
N GLU A 202 11.22 -13.27 -17.03
CA GLU A 202 11.16 -13.95 -18.33
C GLU A 202 11.22 -12.94 -19.49
N GLN A 203 10.50 -11.82 -19.40
CA GLN A 203 10.54 -10.75 -20.42
C GLN A 203 11.95 -10.15 -20.58
N VAL A 204 12.72 -10.03 -19.50
CA VAL A 204 14.11 -9.57 -19.54
C VAL A 204 14.96 -10.43 -20.48
N LYS A 205 14.76 -11.76 -20.50
CA LYS A 205 15.53 -12.68 -21.35
C LYS A 205 15.35 -12.38 -22.83
N THR A 206 14.19 -11.88 -23.24
CA THR A 206 13.89 -11.52 -24.63
C THR A 206 14.84 -10.45 -25.18
N TYR A 207 15.34 -9.56 -24.32
CA TYR A 207 16.19 -8.42 -24.74
C TYR A 207 17.68 -8.60 -24.41
N GLU A 208 18.08 -9.71 -23.77
CA GLU A 208 19.45 -10.01 -23.34
C GLU A 208 20.47 -9.90 -24.48
N GLY A 209 20.16 -10.49 -25.64
CA GLY A 209 21.04 -10.45 -26.81
C GLY A 209 21.25 -9.03 -27.34
N SER A 210 20.20 -8.20 -27.35
CA SER A 210 20.29 -6.79 -27.74
C SER A 210 21.13 -5.99 -26.76
N TYR A 211 20.91 -6.16 -25.45
CA TYR A 211 21.67 -5.48 -24.41
C TYR A 211 23.17 -5.79 -24.47
N ARG A 212 23.55 -7.07 -24.62
CA ARG A 212 24.96 -7.48 -24.72
C ARG A 212 25.68 -6.86 -25.92
N ARG A 213 25.00 -6.69 -27.06
CA ARG A 213 25.55 -5.98 -28.22
C ARG A 213 25.86 -4.52 -27.90
N LEU A 214 24.98 -3.84 -27.16
CA LEU A 214 25.20 -2.45 -26.72
C LEU A 214 26.36 -2.33 -25.74
N VAL A 215 26.44 -3.22 -24.74
CA VAL A 215 27.55 -3.22 -23.76
C VAL A 215 28.89 -3.44 -24.45
N ALA A 216 28.97 -4.34 -25.44
CA ALA A 216 30.20 -4.58 -26.19
C ALA A 216 30.72 -3.34 -26.92
N ALA A 217 29.84 -2.40 -27.28
CA ALA A 217 30.18 -1.15 -27.95
C ALA A 217 30.64 -0.03 -26.99
N VAL A 218 30.45 -0.17 -25.67
CA VAL A 218 30.82 0.86 -24.68
C VAL A 218 32.33 1.06 -24.64
N GLY A 219 32.83 2.25 -24.99
CA GLY A 219 34.27 2.51 -25.11
C GLY A 219 35.07 2.46 -23.80
N ASP A 220 34.46 2.88 -22.68
CA ASP A 220 35.09 2.87 -21.36
C ASP A 220 35.19 1.44 -20.77
N PRO A 221 36.40 0.89 -20.54
CA PRO A 221 36.57 -0.44 -19.95
C PRO A 221 35.98 -0.60 -18.55
N ALA A 222 35.99 0.45 -17.72
CA ALA A 222 35.49 0.37 -16.34
C ALA A 222 33.95 0.34 -16.31
N ALA A 223 33.31 1.23 -17.08
CA ALA A 223 31.87 1.18 -17.28
C ALA A 223 31.44 -0.15 -17.91
N ARG A 224 32.13 -0.59 -18.98
CA ARG A 224 31.84 -1.87 -19.66
C ARG A 224 31.90 -3.06 -18.70
N ALA A 225 32.90 -3.15 -17.83
CA ALA A 225 33.01 -4.22 -16.85
C ALA A 225 31.80 -4.25 -15.88
N THR A 226 31.37 -3.08 -15.42
CA THR A 226 30.18 -2.93 -14.55
C THR A 226 28.91 -3.36 -15.27
N LEU A 227 28.74 -2.89 -16.52
CA LEU A 227 27.57 -3.15 -17.35
C LEU A 227 27.47 -4.59 -17.90
N SER A 228 28.59 -5.32 -17.91
CA SER A 228 28.65 -6.71 -18.38
C SER A 228 28.15 -7.74 -17.35
N THR A 229 27.81 -7.31 -16.14
CA THR A 229 27.30 -8.19 -15.08
C THR A 229 25.86 -8.61 -15.35
N GLU A 230 25.45 -9.75 -14.76
CA GLU A 230 24.05 -10.19 -14.82
C GLU A 230 23.12 -9.21 -14.10
N THR A 231 23.55 -8.66 -12.96
CA THR A 231 22.80 -7.61 -12.24
C THR A 231 22.51 -6.41 -13.14
N ALA A 232 23.53 -5.89 -13.82
CA ALA A 232 23.37 -4.74 -14.71
C ALA A 232 22.34 -5.01 -15.82
N MET A 233 22.43 -6.20 -16.43
CA MET A 233 21.51 -6.62 -17.48
C MET A 233 20.06 -6.70 -16.97
N ILE A 234 19.81 -7.40 -15.86
CA ILE A 234 18.47 -7.54 -15.30
C ILE A 234 17.92 -6.18 -14.86
N PHE A 235 18.73 -5.38 -14.17
CA PHE A 235 18.35 -4.06 -13.68
C PHE A 235 17.97 -3.11 -14.83
N LEU A 236 18.83 -2.94 -15.83
CA LEU A 236 18.60 -1.95 -16.88
C LEU A 236 17.50 -2.36 -17.86
N ILE A 237 17.43 -3.64 -18.25
CA ILE A 237 16.34 -4.13 -19.08
C ILE A 237 15.02 -4.09 -18.30
N GLY A 238 15.02 -4.57 -17.05
CA GLY A 238 13.83 -4.58 -16.20
C GLY A 238 13.30 -3.17 -15.94
N ARG A 239 14.19 -2.19 -15.73
CA ARG A 239 13.79 -0.79 -15.58
C ARG A 239 13.13 -0.23 -16.84
N VAL A 240 13.67 -0.51 -18.03
CA VAL A 240 13.05 -0.08 -19.30
C VAL A 240 11.67 -0.73 -19.50
N LEU A 241 11.55 -2.03 -19.23
CA LEU A 241 10.27 -2.76 -19.30
C LEU A 241 9.24 -2.15 -18.35
N ARG A 242 9.61 -1.93 -17.09
CA ARG A 242 8.75 -1.28 -16.09
C ARG A 242 8.31 0.11 -16.55
N GLU A 243 9.25 0.98 -16.89
CA GLU A 243 8.95 2.37 -17.28
C GLU A 243 8.10 2.46 -18.56
N SER A 244 8.26 1.49 -19.47
CA SER A 244 7.41 1.35 -20.64
C SER A 244 5.98 0.93 -20.27
N ALA A 245 5.84 -0.07 -19.38
CA ALA A 245 4.52 -0.54 -18.93
C ALA A 245 3.77 0.53 -18.11
N GLU A 246 4.50 1.33 -17.33
CA GLU A 246 3.93 2.40 -16.50
C GLU A 246 3.69 3.70 -17.25
N GLY A 247 4.12 3.81 -18.51
CA GLY A 247 3.99 5.05 -19.29
C GLY A 247 4.77 6.21 -18.70
N SER A 248 6.00 5.94 -18.21
CA SER A 248 6.88 6.96 -17.62
C SER A 248 7.06 8.15 -18.57
N GLN A 249 6.98 9.38 -18.05
CA GLN A 249 7.19 10.59 -18.83
C GLN A 249 8.66 10.79 -19.22
N THR A 250 9.58 10.18 -18.47
CA THR A 250 11.03 10.28 -18.69
C THR A 250 11.66 8.88 -18.61
N PRO A 251 11.38 7.99 -19.59
CA PRO A 251 11.93 6.65 -19.57
C PRO A 251 13.44 6.68 -19.83
N ILE A 252 14.19 5.72 -19.30
CA ILE A 252 15.63 5.59 -19.55
C ILE A 252 15.95 4.97 -20.92
N GLY A 253 14.95 4.38 -21.57
CA GLY A 253 15.11 3.67 -22.83
C GLY A 253 13.79 3.35 -23.52
N THR A 254 13.89 2.62 -24.63
CA THR A 254 12.75 2.20 -25.45
C THR A 254 12.88 0.74 -25.85
N LEU A 255 11.73 0.11 -26.09
CA LEU A 255 11.62 -1.26 -26.55
C LEU A 255 11.09 -1.28 -27.98
N LYS A 256 11.60 -2.20 -28.78
CA LYS A 256 11.00 -2.60 -30.05
C LYS A 256 10.64 -4.06 -29.96
N GLU A 257 9.36 -4.35 -30.15
CA GLU A 257 8.84 -5.70 -30.16
C GLU A 257 9.37 -6.48 -31.37
N ALA A 258 9.37 -7.80 -31.21
CA ALA A 258 9.65 -8.69 -32.32
C ALA A 258 8.53 -8.59 -33.36
N ASP A 259 8.90 -8.57 -34.64
CA ASP A 259 7.94 -8.69 -35.75
C ASP A 259 8.41 -9.86 -36.61
N GLU A 260 7.76 -11.01 -36.42
CA GLU A 260 8.12 -12.24 -37.13
C GLU A 260 7.92 -12.09 -38.64
N GLU A 261 6.89 -11.35 -39.08
CA GLU A 261 6.60 -11.11 -40.49
C GLU A 261 7.67 -10.23 -41.14
N LYS A 262 8.17 -9.23 -40.40
CA LYS A 262 9.23 -8.32 -40.86
C LYS A 262 10.64 -8.77 -40.49
N LYS A 263 10.80 -9.93 -39.82
CA LYS A 263 12.07 -10.45 -39.29
C LYS A 263 12.81 -9.44 -38.39
N ILE A 264 12.05 -8.66 -37.61
CA ILE A 264 12.62 -7.71 -36.67
C ILE A 264 12.82 -8.45 -35.35
N GLU A 265 14.08 -8.55 -34.91
CA GLU A 265 14.41 -9.05 -33.59
C GLU A 265 13.96 -8.05 -32.51
N PRO A 266 13.50 -8.53 -31.34
CA PRO A 266 13.22 -7.65 -30.22
C PRO A 266 14.51 -6.93 -29.82
N SER A 267 14.41 -5.62 -29.61
CA SER A 267 15.58 -4.80 -29.27
C SER A 267 15.28 -3.74 -28.24
N ILE A 268 16.31 -3.39 -27.48
CA ILE A 268 16.30 -2.36 -26.46
C ILE A 268 17.24 -1.23 -26.89
N ALA A 269 16.88 0.01 -26.58
CA ALA A 269 17.74 1.18 -26.75
C ALA A 269 17.66 2.06 -25.49
N PHE A 270 18.72 2.83 -25.22
CA PHE A 270 18.80 3.75 -24.08
C PHE A 270 18.84 5.20 -24.56
N ASN A 271 18.28 6.10 -23.77
CA ASN A 271 18.15 7.53 -24.10
C ASN A 271 19.44 8.32 -23.82
N LEU A 272 20.36 7.76 -23.04
CA LEU A 272 21.68 8.30 -22.72
C LEU A 272 22.76 7.32 -23.16
N ASP A 273 24.03 7.74 -23.14
CA ASP A 273 25.14 6.80 -23.32
C ASP A 273 25.05 5.71 -22.25
N LEU A 274 25.16 4.44 -22.67
CA LEU A 274 25.04 3.31 -21.77
C LEU A 274 26.07 3.37 -20.63
N ALA A 275 27.25 3.97 -20.88
CA ALA A 275 28.27 4.19 -19.86
C ALA A 275 27.78 5.02 -18.66
N GLU A 276 26.85 5.96 -18.86
CA GLU A 276 26.32 6.83 -17.81
C GLU A 276 25.50 6.06 -16.77
N TYR A 277 24.95 4.90 -17.13
CA TYR A 277 24.19 4.06 -16.20
C TYR A 277 25.05 3.20 -15.27
N ALA A 278 26.38 3.18 -15.45
CA ALA A 278 27.27 2.37 -14.62
C ALA A 278 27.17 2.73 -13.12
N GLU A 279 26.94 4.00 -12.79
CA GLU A 279 26.77 4.42 -11.39
C GLU A 279 25.44 3.95 -10.82
N SER A 280 24.35 4.02 -11.60
CA SER A 280 23.04 3.48 -11.23
C SER A 280 23.07 1.97 -10.98
N VAL A 281 23.88 1.24 -11.77
CA VAL A 281 24.10 -0.21 -11.54
C VAL A 281 24.78 -0.46 -10.20
N LYS A 282 25.81 0.31 -9.83
CA LYS A 282 26.47 0.16 -8.53
C LYS A 282 25.52 0.46 -7.36
N GLU A 283 24.63 1.43 -7.51
CA GLU A 283 23.58 1.69 -6.52
C GLU A 283 22.58 0.53 -6.43
N CYS A 284 22.24 -0.10 -7.57
CA CYS A 284 21.45 -1.33 -7.57
C CYS A 284 22.16 -2.49 -6.85
N ASP A 285 23.45 -2.70 -7.08
CA ASP A 285 24.24 -3.72 -6.37
C ASP A 285 24.21 -3.51 -4.85
N LYS A 286 24.34 -2.26 -4.39
CA LYS A 286 24.21 -1.90 -2.97
C LYS A 286 22.80 -2.19 -2.45
N ALA A 287 21.76 -1.86 -3.21
CA ALA A 287 20.38 -2.11 -2.84
C ALA A 287 20.09 -3.61 -2.73
N VAL A 288 20.57 -4.43 -3.67
CA VAL A 288 20.49 -5.91 -3.62
C VAL A 288 21.20 -6.44 -2.38
N ALA A 289 22.41 -5.96 -2.09
CA ALA A 289 23.16 -6.37 -0.91
C ALA A 289 22.45 -6.02 0.41
N ALA A 290 21.79 -4.86 0.47
CA ALA A 290 20.99 -4.43 1.62
C ALA A 290 19.68 -5.22 1.75
N LEU A 291 19.10 -5.68 0.64
CA LEU A 291 17.84 -6.41 0.62
C LEU A 291 17.99 -7.86 1.12
N ARG A 292 19.06 -8.56 0.74
CA ARG A 292 19.34 -9.96 1.13
C ARG A 292 19.15 -10.26 2.62
N PRO A 293 19.77 -9.52 3.58
CA PRO A 293 19.61 -9.80 5.00
C PRO A 293 18.18 -9.58 5.52
N LEU A 294 17.35 -8.82 4.79
CA LEU A 294 15.94 -8.58 5.14
C LEU A 294 15.04 -9.71 4.64
N LEU A 295 15.33 -10.26 3.46
CA LEU A 295 14.56 -11.36 2.87
C LEU A 295 14.83 -12.71 3.52
N GLU A 296 16.07 -12.94 3.99
CA GLU A 296 16.48 -14.25 4.51
C GLU A 296 15.66 -14.72 5.74
N PRO A 297 15.36 -13.88 6.77
CA PRO A 297 14.48 -14.27 7.86
C PRO A 297 13.06 -14.62 7.40
N ILE A 298 12.55 -13.91 6.38
CA ILE A 298 11.22 -14.15 5.81
C ILE A 298 11.22 -15.50 5.09
N ARG A 299 12.22 -15.73 4.22
CA ARG A 299 12.42 -16.99 3.51
C ARG A 299 12.43 -18.18 4.46
N ARG A 300 13.24 -18.11 5.53
CA ARG A 300 13.29 -19.16 6.57
C ARG A 300 11.97 -19.32 7.32
N GLY A 301 11.26 -18.22 7.59
CA GLY A 301 9.96 -18.26 8.26
C GLY A 301 8.88 -19.00 7.46
N LEU A 302 9.06 -19.14 6.15
CA LEU A 302 8.20 -19.86 5.21
C LEU A 302 8.65 -21.32 4.98
N GLU A 303 9.89 -21.68 5.36
CA GLU A 303 10.41 -23.04 5.24
C GLU A 303 9.58 -23.99 6.11
N GLY A 304 8.90 -24.96 5.47
CA GLY A 304 7.99 -25.90 6.12
C GLY A 304 6.51 -25.52 6.09
N GLY A 305 6.13 -24.50 5.31
CA GLY A 305 4.74 -24.24 4.90
C GLY A 305 4.23 -25.18 3.79
N GLY A 306 3.05 -24.87 3.25
CA GLY A 306 2.46 -25.58 2.12
C GLY A 306 3.16 -25.26 0.81
N ASP A 307 2.59 -25.72 -0.32
CA ASP A 307 3.22 -25.54 -1.63
C ASP A 307 3.30 -24.06 -2.05
N GLU A 308 2.32 -23.23 -1.64
CA GLU A 308 2.37 -21.78 -1.87
C GLU A 308 3.52 -21.11 -1.10
N GLU A 309 3.69 -21.43 0.18
CA GLU A 309 4.79 -20.88 0.99
C GLU A 309 6.16 -21.34 0.49
N LYS A 310 6.28 -22.61 0.04
CA LYS A 310 7.52 -23.09 -0.59
C LYS A 310 7.83 -22.32 -1.86
N GLY A 311 6.84 -22.11 -2.74
CA GLY A 311 7.04 -21.33 -3.96
C GLY A 311 7.45 -19.88 -3.66
N LEU A 312 6.91 -19.28 -2.59
CA LEU A 312 7.35 -17.96 -2.15
C LEU A 312 8.77 -17.98 -1.55
N ALA A 313 9.14 -19.01 -0.79
CA ALA A 313 10.49 -19.17 -0.27
C ALA A 313 11.53 -19.37 -1.39
N GLU A 314 11.19 -20.12 -2.45
CA GLU A 314 12.02 -20.28 -3.65
C GLU A 314 12.17 -18.96 -4.40
N PHE A 315 11.08 -18.22 -4.59
CA PHE A 315 11.10 -16.88 -5.16
C PHE A 315 12.02 -15.93 -4.38
N LEU A 316 11.93 -15.95 -3.05
CA LEU A 316 12.78 -15.17 -2.15
C LEU A 316 14.23 -15.65 -2.09
N GLY A 317 14.52 -16.88 -2.52
CA GLY A 317 15.87 -17.41 -2.63
C GLY A 317 16.55 -17.13 -3.97
N ASN A 318 15.83 -16.61 -4.96
CA ASN A 318 16.35 -16.39 -6.30
C ASN A 318 17.10 -15.05 -6.40
N GLU A 319 18.41 -15.07 -6.62
CA GLU A 319 19.21 -13.84 -6.71
C GLU A 319 18.76 -12.91 -7.86
N ARG A 320 18.17 -13.46 -8.93
CA ARG A 320 17.68 -12.67 -10.07
C ARG A 320 16.43 -11.87 -9.71
N THR A 321 15.54 -12.42 -8.86
CA THR A 321 14.36 -11.70 -8.39
C THR A 321 14.75 -10.58 -7.43
N HIS A 322 15.83 -10.74 -6.66
CA HIS A 322 16.36 -9.67 -5.79
C HIS A 322 16.76 -8.43 -6.58
N VAL A 323 17.25 -8.58 -7.81
CA VAL A 323 17.60 -7.45 -8.68
C VAL A 323 16.35 -6.65 -9.07
N LEU A 324 15.28 -7.32 -9.51
CA LEU A 324 14.03 -6.65 -9.87
C LEU A 324 13.32 -6.05 -8.64
N LEU A 325 13.35 -6.73 -7.49
CA LEU A 325 12.85 -6.17 -6.24
C LEU A 325 13.66 -4.93 -5.82
N ALA A 326 14.99 -4.95 -5.93
CA ALA A 326 15.84 -3.81 -5.65
C ALA A 326 15.58 -2.64 -6.62
N GLU A 327 15.41 -2.92 -7.91
CA GLU A 327 15.03 -1.92 -8.92
C GLU A 327 13.72 -1.22 -8.52
N ARG A 328 12.70 -2.01 -8.18
CA ARG A 328 11.39 -1.50 -7.79
C ARG A 328 11.42 -0.70 -6.49
N LEU A 329 12.26 -1.11 -5.53
CA LEU A 329 12.53 -0.37 -4.31
C LEU A 329 13.19 0.98 -4.57
N MET A 330 14.17 1.01 -5.48
CA MET A 330 14.81 2.25 -5.90
C MET A 330 13.81 3.19 -6.58
N ALA A 331 12.98 2.66 -7.50
CA ALA A 331 11.93 3.43 -8.16
C ALA A 331 10.91 4.02 -7.15
N ALA A 332 10.47 3.23 -6.17
CA ALA A 332 9.57 3.71 -5.12
C ALA A 332 10.20 4.83 -4.27
N ARG A 333 11.49 4.73 -3.95
CA ARG A 333 12.24 5.79 -3.23
C ARG A 333 12.36 7.06 -4.08
N ASP A 334 12.63 6.93 -5.38
CA ASP A 334 12.72 8.08 -6.29
C ASP A 334 11.37 8.79 -6.43
N GLU A 335 10.27 8.03 -6.59
CA GLU A 335 8.91 8.57 -6.63
C GLU A 335 8.54 9.28 -5.33
N GLN A 336 8.84 8.65 -4.18
CA GLN A 336 8.60 9.25 -2.88
C GLN A 336 9.40 10.54 -2.70
N ARG A 337 10.68 10.54 -3.11
CA ARG A 337 11.50 11.74 -3.07
C ARG A 337 10.91 12.86 -3.94
N GLY A 338 10.44 12.53 -5.14
CA GLY A 338 9.75 13.46 -6.03
C GLY A 338 8.51 14.07 -5.39
N LYS A 339 7.64 13.24 -4.78
CA LYS A 339 6.44 13.69 -4.05
C LYS A 339 6.79 14.56 -2.84
N ALA A 340 7.84 14.20 -2.09
CA ALA A 340 8.31 15.01 -0.97
C ALA A 340 8.79 16.37 -1.45
N ASP A 341 9.53 16.42 -2.55
CA ASP A 341 10.00 17.69 -3.15
C ASP A 341 8.81 18.52 -3.67
N GLU A 342 7.81 17.88 -4.28
CA GLU A 342 6.56 18.53 -4.72
C GLU A 342 5.80 19.17 -3.55
N ILE A 343 5.56 18.44 -2.47
CA ILE A 343 4.86 18.97 -1.27
C ILE A 343 5.64 20.15 -0.67
N MET A 344 6.96 20.00 -0.54
CA MET A 344 7.80 21.05 0.03
C MET A 344 7.86 22.29 -0.88
N ASN A 345 7.89 22.11 -2.20
CA ASN A 345 7.86 23.20 -3.16
C ASN A 345 6.50 23.91 -3.18
N SER A 346 5.38 23.17 -3.19
CA SER A 346 4.03 23.74 -3.07
C SER A 346 3.89 24.55 -1.78
N THR A 347 4.40 24.04 -0.65
CA THR A 347 4.43 24.78 0.61
C THR A 347 5.22 26.09 0.48
N ILE A 348 6.37 26.06 -0.21
CA ILE A 348 7.18 27.25 -0.46
C ILE A 348 6.42 28.25 -1.34
N GLU A 349 5.80 27.79 -2.42
CA GLU A 349 5.07 28.63 -3.39
C GLU A 349 3.79 29.25 -2.81
N ASP A 350 3.09 28.52 -1.94
CA ASP A 350 1.83 28.92 -1.36
C ASP A 350 1.99 29.95 -0.24
N ASP A 351 2.98 29.75 0.64
CA ASP A 351 3.14 30.52 1.86
C ASP A 351 4.24 31.59 1.79
N PHE A 352 5.19 31.45 0.86
CA PHE A 352 6.37 32.30 0.82
C PHE A 352 6.59 32.94 -0.55
N SER A 353 7.30 34.06 -0.53
CA SER A 353 7.90 34.71 -1.68
C SER A 353 9.42 34.53 -1.62
N VAL A 354 10.02 34.18 -2.76
CA VAL A 354 11.46 34.00 -2.87
C VAL A 354 12.11 35.35 -3.20
N GLU A 355 12.92 35.88 -2.29
CA GLU A 355 13.68 37.12 -2.47
C GLU A 355 15.19 36.78 -2.49
N GLY A 356 15.70 36.47 -3.68
CA GLY A 356 17.06 35.93 -3.82
C GLY A 356 17.18 34.58 -3.12
N GLU A 357 18.09 34.47 -2.16
CA GLU A 357 18.24 33.25 -1.34
C GLU A 357 17.25 33.19 -0.17
N ARG A 358 16.54 34.28 0.13
CA ARG A 358 15.64 34.38 1.29
C ARG A 358 14.21 33.99 0.95
N LEU A 359 13.50 33.52 1.98
CA LEU A 359 12.06 33.34 1.99
C LEU A 359 11.44 34.41 2.90
N VAL A 360 10.39 35.06 2.40
CA VAL A 360 9.57 36.04 3.13
C VAL A 360 8.14 35.56 3.08
N VAL A 361 7.37 35.71 4.16
CA VAL A 361 5.95 35.34 4.15
C VAL A 361 5.22 36.13 3.04
N LYS A 362 4.43 35.42 2.24
CA LYS A 362 3.78 35.98 1.05
C LYS A 362 2.80 37.10 1.44
N LYS A 363 2.99 38.27 0.83
CA LYS A 363 2.15 39.45 1.08
C LYS A 363 0.69 39.17 0.74
N GLY A 364 -0.22 39.66 1.58
CA GLY A 364 -1.66 39.50 1.38
C GLY A 364 -2.22 38.09 1.64
N LYS A 365 -1.39 37.10 1.95
CA LYS A 365 -1.85 35.72 2.25
C LYS A 365 -2.54 35.64 3.61
N TYR A 366 -1.93 36.25 4.62
CA TYR A 366 -2.38 36.21 6.01
C TYR A 366 -2.84 37.61 6.41
N VAL A 367 -4.10 37.91 6.12
CA VAL A 367 -4.69 39.24 6.34
C VAL A 367 -5.88 39.18 7.28
N ASP A 368 -6.09 40.25 8.05
CA ASP A 368 -7.28 40.43 8.89
C ASP A 368 -8.54 40.78 8.07
N GLU A 369 -9.66 41.01 8.77
CA GLU A 369 -10.94 41.39 8.16
C GLU A 369 -10.87 42.70 7.34
N ASP A 370 -9.90 43.57 7.64
CA ASP A 370 -9.66 44.84 6.93
C ASP A 370 -8.68 44.68 5.75
N GLY A 371 -8.19 43.46 5.49
CA GLY A 371 -7.24 43.17 4.41
C GLY A 371 -5.79 43.57 4.71
N ARG A 372 -5.44 43.84 5.97
CA ARG A 372 -4.06 44.17 6.39
C ARG A 372 -3.32 42.93 6.86
N GLU A 373 -2.01 42.89 6.61
CA GLU A 373 -1.16 41.78 7.06
C GLU A 373 -1.27 41.56 8.56
N SER A 374 -1.55 40.33 8.98
CA SER A 374 -1.93 39.99 10.35
C SER A 374 -1.12 38.80 10.89
N PRO A 375 -0.21 39.04 11.86
CA PRO A 375 0.48 38.00 12.61
C PRO A 375 -0.44 37.02 13.32
N ALA A 376 -1.63 37.48 13.75
CA ALA A 376 -2.63 36.64 14.36
C ALA A 376 -3.20 35.61 13.38
N MET A 377 -3.42 36.00 12.11
CA MET A 377 -3.92 35.10 11.07
C MET A 377 -2.92 34.04 10.66
N LEU A 378 -1.62 34.40 10.58
CA LEU A 378 -0.56 33.39 10.40
C LEU A 378 -0.50 32.44 11.60
N THR A 379 -0.55 32.96 12.82
CA THR A 379 -0.54 32.12 14.03
C THR A 379 -1.72 31.17 14.07
N ALA A 380 -2.92 31.63 13.70
CA ALA A 380 -4.11 30.79 13.61
C ALA A 380 -3.92 29.67 12.58
N ALA A 381 -3.42 29.97 11.38
CA ALA A 381 -3.18 28.97 10.34
C ALA A 381 -2.13 27.92 10.78
N LEU A 382 -1.05 28.35 11.43
CA LEU A 382 -0.03 27.44 11.96
C LEU A 382 -0.60 26.55 13.08
N ASN A 383 -1.42 27.13 13.97
CA ASN A 383 -2.08 26.38 15.04
C ASN A 383 -3.10 25.38 14.50
N THR A 384 -3.80 25.68 13.40
CA THR A 384 -4.69 24.71 12.74
C THR A 384 -3.96 23.42 12.37
N VAL A 385 -2.70 23.50 11.92
CA VAL A 385 -1.89 22.31 11.63
C VAL A 385 -1.69 21.45 12.88
N VAL A 386 -1.35 22.09 14.00
CA VAL A 386 -1.08 21.42 15.27
C VAL A 386 -2.36 20.86 15.89
N GLU A 387 -3.45 21.61 15.81
CA GLU A 387 -4.77 21.23 16.31
C GLU A 387 -5.36 20.07 15.51
N GLU A 388 -5.23 20.06 14.19
CA GLU A 388 -5.66 18.94 13.35
C GLU A 388 -4.91 17.65 13.71
N PHE A 389 -3.60 17.73 13.89
CA PHE A 389 -2.81 16.59 14.33
C PHE A 389 -3.24 16.10 15.72
N SER A 390 -3.40 17.01 16.67
CA SER A 390 -3.73 16.66 18.06
C SER A 390 -5.16 16.15 18.21
N GLY A 391 -6.12 16.76 17.51
CA GLY A 391 -7.55 16.48 17.62
C GLY A 391 -8.05 15.37 16.71
N THR A 392 -7.57 15.29 15.47
CA THR A 392 -8.11 14.32 14.48
C THR A 392 -7.24 13.08 14.38
N ILE A 393 -5.93 13.25 14.40
CA ILE A 393 -4.98 12.15 14.11
C ILE A 393 -4.56 11.42 15.40
N ARG A 394 -4.38 12.17 16.49
CA ARG A 394 -3.80 11.67 17.75
C ARG A 394 -4.80 11.33 18.83
N GLN A 395 -5.93 12.04 18.87
CA GLN A 395 -6.86 12.02 20.00
C GLN A 395 -7.23 10.60 20.44
N ASP A 396 -7.45 9.70 19.49
CA ASP A 396 -7.81 8.32 19.78
C ASP A 396 -6.68 7.54 20.48
N PHE A 397 -5.43 7.70 20.03
CA PHE A 397 -4.28 7.05 20.65
C PHE A 397 -3.98 7.62 22.04
N ASP A 398 -4.12 8.93 22.21
CA ASP A 398 -3.97 9.59 23.51
C ASP A 398 -5.04 9.08 24.50
N ARG A 399 -6.30 8.96 24.06
CA ARG A 399 -7.40 8.41 24.87
C ARG A 399 -7.18 6.95 25.27
N ILE A 400 -6.62 6.13 24.37
CA ILE A 400 -6.26 4.73 24.68
C ILE A 400 -5.11 4.72 25.70
N ALA A 401 -4.09 5.54 25.51
CA ALA A 401 -2.93 5.62 26.39
C ALA A 401 -3.31 5.98 27.83
N GLU A 402 -4.23 6.94 28.01
CA GLU A 402 -4.75 7.37 29.32
C GLU A 402 -5.42 6.24 30.12
N ARG A 403 -5.90 5.20 29.44
CA ARG A 403 -6.55 4.03 30.04
C ARG A 403 -5.62 2.83 30.18
N CYS A 404 -4.41 2.88 29.63
CA CYS A 404 -3.43 1.82 29.77
C CYS A 404 -2.68 1.93 31.10
N VAL A 405 -2.27 0.80 31.66
CA VAL A 405 -1.46 0.74 32.90
C VAL A 405 -0.01 0.34 32.67
N ASP A 406 0.31 -0.27 31.52
CA ASP A 406 1.68 -0.67 31.18
C ASP A 406 2.47 0.54 30.63
N PRO A 407 3.53 1.01 31.32
CA PRO A 407 4.33 2.15 30.88
C PRO A 407 4.97 1.97 29.50
N VAL A 408 5.27 0.72 29.11
CA VAL A 408 5.83 0.42 27.79
C VAL A 408 4.78 0.62 26.70
N VAL A 409 3.53 0.24 26.99
CA VAL A 409 2.41 0.44 26.06
C VAL A 409 2.10 1.93 25.92
N ILE A 410 2.02 2.64 27.06
CA ILE A 410 1.78 4.08 27.09
C ILE A 410 2.84 4.81 26.26
N ALA A 411 4.12 4.52 26.46
CA ALA A 411 5.21 5.17 25.72
C ALA A 411 5.14 4.95 24.20
N VAL A 412 4.60 3.82 23.75
CA VAL A 412 4.36 3.56 22.32
C VAL A 412 3.22 4.42 21.80
N LEU A 413 2.09 4.44 22.51
CA LEU A 413 0.90 5.20 22.11
C LEU A 413 1.15 6.71 22.15
N GLU A 414 1.93 7.22 23.10
CA GLU A 414 2.30 8.64 23.25
C GLU A 414 3.40 9.10 22.26
N ASN A 415 3.97 8.18 21.47
CA ASN A 415 5.05 8.50 20.54
C ASN A 415 4.54 9.33 19.34
N ARG A 416 4.64 10.67 19.45
CA ARG A 416 4.20 11.58 18.39
C ARG A 416 4.92 11.36 17.05
N PRO A 417 6.27 11.24 16.98
CA PRO A 417 6.96 10.96 15.71
C PRO A 417 6.51 9.65 15.04
N GLY A 418 6.22 8.62 15.83
CA GLY A 418 5.80 7.30 15.37
C GLY A 418 4.29 7.15 15.17
N THR A 419 3.52 8.24 15.15
CA THR A 419 2.05 8.16 15.03
C THR A 419 1.63 7.54 13.70
N TYR A 420 2.37 7.78 12.62
CA TYR A 420 2.10 7.11 11.34
C TYR A 420 2.17 5.57 11.45
N LEU A 421 3.06 5.02 12.29
CA LEU A 421 3.15 3.56 12.50
C LEU A 421 1.92 3.02 13.22
N LEU A 422 1.36 3.81 14.17
CA LEU A 422 0.13 3.47 14.87
C LEU A 422 -1.07 3.52 13.92
N LEU A 423 -1.15 4.53 13.05
CA LEU A 423 -2.19 4.63 12.01
C LEU A 423 -2.12 3.44 11.06
N GLU A 424 -0.93 3.11 10.55
CA GLU A 424 -0.75 1.94 9.70
C GLU A 424 -1.14 0.64 10.40
N PHE A 425 -0.84 0.50 11.69
CA PHE A 425 -1.22 -0.69 12.42
C PHE A 425 -2.73 -0.77 12.62
N ARG A 426 -3.37 0.35 12.99
CA ARG A 426 -4.83 0.47 13.09
C ARG A 426 -5.50 0.11 11.78
N ASP A 427 -5.02 0.64 10.67
CA ASP A 427 -5.60 0.41 9.35
C ASP A 427 -5.42 -1.06 8.93
N ARG A 428 -4.28 -1.70 9.23
CA ARG A 428 -4.10 -3.15 9.01
C ARG A 428 -5.06 -3.99 9.86
N VAL A 429 -5.33 -3.59 11.10
CA VAL A 429 -6.31 -4.27 11.95
C VAL A 429 -7.70 -4.13 11.35
N LEU A 430 -8.08 -2.93 10.92
CA LEU A 430 -9.34 -2.69 10.24
C LEU A 430 -9.48 -3.54 8.97
N ASP A 431 -8.47 -3.55 8.11
CA ASP A 431 -8.48 -4.31 6.86
C ASP A 431 -8.63 -5.82 7.11
N ARG A 432 -8.01 -6.35 8.17
CA ARG A 432 -8.21 -7.75 8.59
C ARG A 432 -9.65 -8.00 9.05
N LEU A 433 -10.21 -7.12 9.88
CA LEU A 433 -11.60 -7.28 10.36
C LEU A 433 -12.59 -7.18 9.21
N VAL A 434 -12.38 -6.26 8.27
CA VAL A 434 -13.19 -6.12 7.06
C VAL A 434 -13.06 -7.38 6.20
N HIS A 435 -11.85 -7.88 6.00
CA HIS A 435 -11.60 -9.14 5.29
C HIS A 435 -12.35 -10.32 5.93
N ASP A 436 -12.27 -10.49 7.24
CA ASP A 436 -12.98 -11.54 7.98
C ASP A 436 -14.50 -11.43 7.79
N VAL A 437 -15.05 -10.21 7.79
CA VAL A 437 -16.47 -9.97 7.49
C VAL A 437 -16.83 -10.39 6.07
N HIS A 438 -15.96 -10.11 5.09
CA HIS A 438 -16.16 -10.55 3.71
C HIS A 438 -16.11 -12.07 3.56
N GLN A 439 -15.21 -12.76 4.28
CA GLN A 439 -15.15 -14.22 4.29
C GLN A 439 -16.44 -14.86 4.83
N GLU A 440 -17.15 -14.20 5.74
CA GLU A 440 -18.46 -14.65 6.22
C GLU A 440 -19.62 -14.39 5.23
N GLY A 441 -19.37 -13.59 4.18
CA GLY A 441 -20.39 -13.01 3.30
C GLY A 441 -21.31 -14.02 2.65
N PHE A 442 -20.73 -15.08 2.09
CA PHE A 442 -21.51 -16.15 1.48
C PHE A 442 -22.42 -16.87 2.50
N GLY A 443 -21.92 -17.12 3.70
CA GLY A 443 -22.71 -17.69 4.79
C GLY A 443 -23.85 -16.78 5.24
N VAL A 444 -23.63 -15.46 5.26
CA VAL A 444 -24.68 -14.46 5.54
C VAL A 444 -25.75 -14.48 4.44
N PHE A 445 -25.34 -14.52 3.17
CA PHE A 445 -26.25 -14.64 2.03
C PHE A 445 -27.10 -15.92 2.11
N LEU A 446 -26.47 -17.07 2.36
CA LEU A 446 -27.17 -18.35 2.54
C LEU A 446 -28.24 -18.26 3.64
N ARG A 447 -27.88 -17.76 4.82
CA ARG A 447 -28.82 -17.63 5.96
C ARG A 447 -29.96 -16.64 5.67
N ALA A 448 -29.68 -15.57 4.94
CA ALA A 448 -30.65 -14.53 4.64
C ALA A 448 -31.69 -14.96 3.59
N TYR A 449 -31.30 -15.80 2.63
CA TYR A 449 -32.11 -16.12 1.45
C TYR A 449 -32.62 -17.55 1.38
N PHE A 450 -31.99 -18.49 2.10
CA PHE A 450 -32.27 -19.92 1.96
C PHE A 450 -32.60 -20.59 3.29
N VAL A 451 -33.25 -21.75 3.19
CA VAL A 451 -33.42 -22.75 4.25
C VAL A 451 -32.76 -24.03 3.78
N LYS A 452 -31.97 -24.66 4.65
CA LYS A 452 -31.37 -25.96 4.38
C LYS A 452 -32.44 -27.05 4.40
N GLN A 453 -32.46 -27.90 3.38
CA GLN A 453 -33.38 -29.04 3.24
C GLN A 453 -32.57 -30.29 2.92
N GLY A 454 -32.30 -31.12 3.95
CA GLY A 454 -31.37 -32.24 3.81
C GLY A 454 -29.97 -31.75 3.42
N ASP A 455 -29.45 -32.28 2.31
CA ASP A 455 -28.15 -31.87 1.75
C ASP A 455 -28.24 -30.65 0.79
N GLY A 456 -29.46 -30.18 0.51
CA GLY A 456 -29.74 -29.08 -0.40
C GLY A 456 -30.20 -27.79 0.27
N TYR A 457 -30.51 -26.79 -0.56
CA TYR A 457 -31.05 -25.49 -0.16
C TYR A 457 -32.32 -25.16 -0.95
N ALA A 458 -33.26 -24.50 -0.28
CA ALA A 458 -34.44 -23.93 -0.92
C ALA A 458 -34.56 -22.45 -0.56
N VAL A 459 -34.99 -21.63 -1.51
CA VAL A 459 -35.29 -20.21 -1.32
C VAL A 459 -36.36 -20.09 -0.23
N ARG A 460 -36.10 -19.22 0.74
CA ARG A 460 -37.05 -18.85 1.78
C ARG A 460 -38.33 -18.30 1.15
N PRO A 461 -39.53 -18.79 1.54
CA PRO A 461 -40.79 -18.29 0.99
C PRO A 461 -40.97 -16.77 1.14
N ASP A 462 -40.49 -16.19 2.25
CA ASP A 462 -40.52 -14.74 2.52
C ASP A 462 -39.47 -13.93 1.73
N LYS A 463 -38.62 -14.59 0.94
CA LYS A 463 -37.54 -14.00 0.17
C LYS A 463 -37.69 -14.16 -1.34
N THR A 464 -38.71 -14.84 -1.82
CA THR A 464 -39.01 -15.06 -3.25
C THR A 464 -38.92 -13.76 -4.06
N VAL A 465 -39.57 -12.68 -3.62
CA VAL A 465 -39.55 -11.36 -4.31
C VAL A 465 -38.13 -10.80 -4.41
N ARG A 466 -37.30 -10.99 -3.38
CA ARG A 466 -35.90 -10.51 -3.39
C ARG A 466 -35.01 -11.37 -4.30
N VAL A 467 -35.30 -12.66 -4.43
CA VAL A 467 -34.63 -13.55 -5.39
C VAL A 467 -35.06 -13.21 -6.82
N GLU A 468 -36.33 -12.84 -7.06
CA GLU A 468 -36.75 -12.34 -8.36
C GLU A 468 -36.05 -11.03 -8.75
N ALA A 469 -35.83 -10.14 -7.79
CA ALA A 469 -35.03 -8.93 -8.02
C ALA A 469 -33.57 -9.27 -8.35
N LEU A 470 -32.99 -10.28 -7.68
CA LEU A 470 -31.66 -10.79 -8.00
C LEU A 470 -31.60 -11.34 -9.43
N LEU A 471 -32.55 -12.20 -9.82
CA LEU A 471 -32.67 -12.71 -11.19
C LEU A 471 -32.81 -11.59 -12.23
N LYS A 472 -33.56 -10.52 -11.93
CA LYS A 472 -33.64 -9.35 -12.81
C LYS A 472 -32.29 -8.63 -12.94
N ARG A 473 -31.51 -8.56 -11.86
CA ARG A 473 -30.16 -7.99 -11.90
C ARG A 473 -29.22 -8.84 -12.76
N VAL A 474 -29.32 -10.17 -12.70
CA VAL A 474 -28.56 -11.09 -13.59
C VAL A 474 -28.81 -10.76 -15.06
N GLU A 475 -30.08 -10.63 -15.46
CA GLU A 475 -30.45 -10.27 -16.85
C GLU A 475 -29.95 -8.87 -17.25
N GLN A 476 -29.86 -7.94 -16.30
CA GLN A 476 -29.33 -6.61 -16.55
C GLN A 476 -27.82 -6.64 -16.77
N ILE A 477 -27.06 -7.33 -15.91
CA ILE A 477 -25.60 -7.49 -16.04
C ILE A 477 -25.27 -8.16 -17.38
N LYS A 478 -26.03 -9.18 -17.77
CA LYS A 478 -25.87 -9.84 -19.07
C LYS A 478 -25.99 -8.85 -20.23
N LYS A 479 -26.97 -7.94 -20.19
CA LYS A 479 -27.14 -6.89 -21.21
C LYS A 479 -26.01 -5.87 -21.20
N GLU A 480 -25.52 -5.49 -20.03
CA GLU A 480 -24.38 -4.58 -19.88
C GLU A 480 -23.13 -5.19 -20.54
N GLN A 481 -22.81 -6.46 -20.25
CA GLN A 481 -21.69 -7.19 -20.83
C GLN A 481 -21.82 -7.45 -22.35
N GLU A 482 -23.04 -7.50 -22.89
CA GLU A 482 -23.30 -7.63 -24.33
C GLU A 482 -23.13 -6.29 -25.08
N GLN A 483 -23.23 -5.15 -24.40
CA GLN A 483 -23.06 -3.81 -24.99
C GLN A 483 -21.60 -3.33 -24.99
N ASP A 484 -20.79 -3.86 -24.09
CA ASP A 484 -19.35 -3.56 -23.98
C ASP A 484 -18.47 -4.43 -24.90
N LYS A 485 -19.08 -5.32 -25.70
CA LYS A 485 -18.45 -6.13 -26.75
C LYS A 485 -18.79 -5.57 -28.13
#